data_AF-V2UYX3-F1
#
_entry.id   AF-V2UYX3-F1
#
_cell.length_a   1.000
_cell.length_b   1.000
_cell.length_c   1.000
_cell.angle_alpha   90.00
_cell.angle_beta   90.00
_cell.angle_gamma   90.00
#
_symmetry.space_group_name_H-M   'P 1'
#
loop_
_entity.id
_entity.type
_entity.pdbx_description
1 polymer ?
#
loop_
_entity_poly.entity_id
_entity_poly.type
_entity_poly.pdbx_seq_one_letter_code
_entity_poly.pdbx_strand_id
1 'polypeptide(L)'
;MLEKYEDYNFKYNDIFDKGNKVKKFLESNENLLDEYLKRYTDLLSQSKFFSKSNNSFGTTQATNLLDSLSDNSFFEAGHKISINAEDFINSKDELESLIQAEKDQILNDKQLLISFDKVDKALAKNAELKSFKKLLESKPSLLVELIDFESFREKIWLSHISVIKSDVDQIISIYKDRKNELQQIINSANDEVEKWKETIELFNSRFYVPFTIKLENQSDIILKSDIPKLKFVYKDREIPENNENVLLDVLSRGESRAYYILRFLFEIESRLSSNEDLLMIFDDVADSFDYKNKYAIIEYIKDLLERPNVNAIILTHNFDFYRTVAKRLFLKKSSHIATKCSQGIVQVKQGKYFEDVFKSIFVKNYHIRKNFIGVIPFVRNLFEYLNKDNEYVFLTSCLHIKSNTLNLTVQDVHNVLIRAIPEKTDITLEFANQKIINLIFNEADSLKVGLNEHSSDLEDKLLIAIACRLKAEIYMISKLTDDEKVELNQIFENQTQNLYQKCKDKQIDVNTLKILNRVNLMTPEHIHINSFMFEPLVDMSMNHLISLYDELSDICAV
;
A
#
# COMPACT_ATOMS: atom_id res chain seq x y z
N MET A 1 -16.13 53.69 -11.95
CA MET A 1 -17.37 53.24 -12.60
C MET A 1 -17.04 51.90 -13.25
N LEU A 2 -17.70 50.81 -12.82
CA LEU A 2 -17.58 49.54 -13.55
C LEU A 2 -18.19 49.76 -14.93
N GLU A 3 -17.39 49.68 -15.98
CA GLU A 3 -17.92 49.56 -17.34
C GLU A 3 -18.81 48.31 -17.34
N LYS A 4 -20.13 48.53 -17.36
CA LYS A 4 -21.07 47.43 -17.57
C LYS A 4 -20.94 47.05 -19.04
N TYR A 5 -20.18 46.00 -19.31
CA TYR A 5 -20.23 45.35 -20.62
C TYR A 5 -21.60 44.69 -20.79
N GLU A 6 -22.19 44.81 -21.98
CA GLU A 6 -23.41 44.11 -22.32
C GLU A 6 -23.16 42.59 -22.36
N ASP A 7 -24.15 41.81 -21.90
CA ASP A 7 -24.09 40.35 -21.95
C ASP A 7 -24.55 39.83 -23.32
N TYR A 8 -23.63 39.21 -24.04
CA TYR A 8 -23.87 38.66 -25.37
C TYR A 8 -24.05 37.15 -25.30
N ASN A 9 -25.29 36.71 -25.22
CA ASN A 9 -25.64 35.29 -25.23
C ASN A 9 -25.90 34.79 -26.66
N PHE A 10 -24.84 34.46 -27.40
CA PHE A 10 -24.87 33.70 -28.65
C PHE A 10 -23.54 32.95 -28.83
N LYS A 11 -23.51 31.97 -29.75
CA LYS A 11 -22.28 31.20 -30.00
C LYS A 11 -21.30 32.07 -30.81
N TYR A 12 -20.12 32.33 -30.26
CA TYR A 12 -19.08 33.17 -30.88
C TYR A 12 -18.83 32.90 -32.37
N ASN A 13 -18.75 31.61 -32.74
CA ASN A 13 -18.49 31.19 -34.12
C ASN A 13 -19.65 31.40 -35.10
N ASP A 14 -20.84 31.81 -34.64
CA ASP A 14 -21.96 32.16 -35.52
C ASP A 14 -21.77 33.54 -36.17
N ILE A 15 -20.89 34.38 -35.63
CA ILE A 15 -20.46 35.67 -36.21
C ILE A 15 -18.98 35.61 -36.61
N PHE A 16 -18.12 35.18 -35.69
CA PHE A 16 -16.67 35.16 -35.88
C PHE A 16 -16.21 33.76 -36.32
N ASP A 17 -16.66 33.36 -37.51
CA ASP A 17 -16.35 32.04 -38.06
C ASP A 17 -14.87 31.87 -38.41
N LYS A 18 -14.35 30.64 -38.29
CA LYS A 18 -12.93 30.33 -38.55
C LYS A 18 -12.48 30.63 -39.99
N GLY A 19 -13.42 30.65 -40.95
CA GLY A 19 -13.14 30.86 -42.37
C GLY A 19 -13.29 32.31 -42.83
N ASN A 20 -13.63 33.24 -41.93
CA ASN A 20 -13.99 34.63 -42.24
C ASN A 20 -15.08 34.75 -43.33
N LYS A 21 -15.98 33.77 -43.43
CA LYS A 21 -17.08 33.75 -44.40
C LYS A 21 -18.11 34.83 -44.09
N VAL A 22 -18.44 35.01 -42.81
CA VAL A 22 -19.38 36.04 -42.34
C VAL A 22 -18.80 37.44 -42.60
N LYS A 23 -17.52 37.65 -42.25
CA LYS A 23 -16.82 38.92 -42.52
C LYS A 23 -16.85 39.29 -44.01
N LYS A 24 -16.45 38.37 -44.89
CA LYS A 24 -16.47 38.58 -46.35
C LYS A 24 -17.89 38.84 -46.89
N PHE A 25 -18.89 38.19 -46.31
CA PHE A 25 -20.29 38.41 -46.67
C PHE A 25 -20.75 39.81 -46.29
N LEU A 26 -20.43 40.28 -45.08
CA LEU A 26 -20.73 41.63 -44.61
C LEU A 26 -20.09 42.69 -45.50
N GLU A 27 -18.79 42.57 -45.78
CA GLU A 27 -18.05 43.48 -46.68
C GLU A 27 -18.70 43.61 -48.08
N SER A 28 -19.39 42.58 -48.56
CA SER A 28 -20.00 42.55 -49.89
C SER A 28 -21.48 42.98 -49.93
N ASN A 29 -22.16 43.03 -48.78
CA ASN A 29 -23.62 43.19 -48.72
C ASN A 29 -24.12 44.13 -47.61
N GLU A 30 -23.24 44.84 -46.91
CA GLU A 30 -23.55 45.74 -45.78
C GLU A 30 -24.77 46.65 -46.03
N ASN A 31 -24.73 47.42 -47.13
CA ASN A 31 -25.77 48.38 -47.49
C ASN A 31 -27.12 47.75 -47.86
N LEU A 32 -27.17 46.44 -48.10
CA LEU A 32 -28.38 45.71 -48.50
C LEU A 32 -28.98 44.91 -47.33
N LEU A 33 -28.24 44.77 -46.22
CA LEU A 33 -28.57 43.82 -45.16
C LEU A 33 -29.75 44.27 -44.30
N ASP A 34 -29.80 45.56 -43.94
CA ASP A 34 -30.92 46.16 -43.19
C ASP A 34 -32.23 46.08 -43.97
N GLU A 35 -32.19 46.44 -45.25
CA GLU A 35 -33.34 46.34 -46.12
C GLU A 35 -33.77 44.87 -46.29
N TYR A 36 -32.82 43.97 -46.54
CA TYR A 36 -33.09 42.53 -46.62
C TYR A 36 -33.77 42.01 -45.36
N LEU A 37 -33.28 42.30 -44.16
CA LEU A 37 -33.86 41.78 -42.91
C LEU A 37 -35.24 42.34 -42.61
N LYS A 38 -35.47 43.62 -42.92
CA LYS A 38 -36.80 44.23 -42.81
C LYS A 38 -37.78 43.51 -43.73
N ARG A 39 -37.45 43.35 -45.01
CA ARG A 39 -38.30 42.66 -45.99
C ARG A 39 -38.47 41.18 -45.68
N TYR A 40 -37.44 40.52 -45.17
CA TYR A 40 -37.51 39.12 -44.75
C TYR A 40 -38.42 38.96 -43.54
N THR A 41 -38.42 39.91 -42.60
CA THR A 41 -39.35 39.94 -41.48
C THR A 41 -40.79 40.18 -41.95
N ASP A 42 -40.99 41.09 -42.90
CA ASP A 42 -42.29 41.31 -43.54
C ASP A 42 -42.76 40.03 -44.25
N LEU A 43 -41.86 39.35 -44.97
CA LEU A 43 -42.11 38.06 -45.63
C LEU A 43 -42.59 36.99 -44.64
N LEU A 44 -41.88 36.80 -43.53
CA LEU A 44 -42.26 35.79 -42.52
C LEU A 44 -43.52 36.14 -41.72
N SER A 45 -43.98 37.40 -41.73
CA SER A 45 -45.11 37.86 -40.89
C SER A 45 -46.40 38.12 -41.67
N GLN A 46 -46.30 38.51 -42.94
CA GLN A 46 -47.43 38.87 -43.78
C GLN A 46 -47.79 37.80 -44.82
N SER A 47 -46.86 36.88 -45.12
CA SER A 47 -47.10 35.80 -46.07
C SER A 47 -48.07 34.76 -45.52
N LYS A 48 -48.87 34.17 -46.41
CA LYS A 48 -49.67 32.98 -46.07
C LYS A 48 -48.84 31.69 -46.07
N PHE A 49 -47.70 31.69 -46.77
CA PHE A 49 -46.84 30.52 -46.94
C PHE A 49 -45.64 30.52 -45.98
N PHE A 50 -44.98 31.67 -45.84
CA PHE A 50 -43.86 31.83 -44.92
C PHE A 50 -44.37 32.15 -43.50
N SER A 51 -43.68 31.64 -42.48
CA SER A 51 -44.10 31.86 -41.09
C SER A 51 -42.93 32.04 -40.13
N LYS A 52 -43.10 32.97 -39.19
CA LYS A 52 -42.17 33.18 -38.07
C LYS A 52 -42.57 32.32 -36.87
N SER A 53 -41.66 31.45 -36.41
CA SER A 53 -41.84 30.67 -35.19
C SER A 53 -40.47 30.35 -34.55
N ASN A 54 -40.44 29.59 -33.44
CA ASN A 54 -39.18 29.10 -32.87
C ASN A 54 -38.36 28.26 -33.88
N ASN A 55 -39.01 27.72 -34.92
CA ASN A 55 -38.38 27.10 -36.07
C ASN A 55 -39.04 27.63 -37.36
N SER A 56 -38.78 28.91 -37.67
CA SER A 56 -39.39 29.62 -38.80
C SER A 56 -39.29 28.86 -40.12
N PHE A 57 -40.37 28.90 -40.90
CA PHE A 57 -40.41 28.39 -42.27
C PHE A 57 -40.15 29.56 -43.22
N GLY A 58 -38.89 29.73 -43.62
CA GLY A 58 -38.41 30.82 -44.47
C GLY A 58 -38.00 30.36 -45.87
N THR A 59 -37.32 31.24 -46.60
CA THR A 59 -36.90 31.01 -48.00
C THR A 59 -36.04 29.75 -48.16
N THR A 60 -35.15 29.46 -47.23
CA THR A 60 -34.29 28.26 -47.28
C THR A 60 -35.09 26.97 -47.14
N GLN A 61 -36.07 26.95 -46.25
CA GLN A 61 -36.96 25.79 -46.05
C GLN A 61 -37.86 25.60 -47.28
N ALA A 62 -38.36 26.69 -47.86
CA ALA A 62 -39.14 26.67 -49.09
C ALA A 62 -38.35 26.15 -50.29
N THR A 63 -37.10 26.58 -50.48
CA THR A 63 -36.23 26.05 -51.54
C THR A 63 -35.94 24.57 -51.35
N ASN A 64 -35.62 24.13 -50.12
CA ASN A 64 -35.41 22.70 -49.86
C ASN A 64 -36.66 21.86 -50.13
N LEU A 65 -37.86 22.40 -49.86
CA LEU A 65 -39.13 21.75 -50.19
C LEU A 65 -39.31 21.60 -51.70
N LEU A 66 -39.06 22.67 -52.47
CA LEU A 66 -39.11 22.64 -53.93
C LEU A 66 -38.11 21.63 -54.53
N ASP A 67 -36.88 21.61 -54.01
CA ASP A 67 -35.83 20.70 -54.46
C ASP A 67 -36.20 19.23 -54.19
N SER A 68 -36.84 18.97 -53.05
CA SER A 68 -37.32 17.63 -52.67
C SER A 68 -38.48 17.13 -53.55
N LEU A 69 -39.16 18.04 -54.26
CA LEU A 69 -40.29 17.75 -55.15
C LEU A 69 -39.91 17.94 -56.64
N SER A 70 -38.60 17.95 -56.93
CA SER A 70 -38.06 18.42 -58.21
C SER A 70 -38.45 17.59 -59.44
N ASP A 71 -38.72 16.29 -59.28
CA ASP A 71 -39.09 15.37 -60.35
C ASP A 71 -40.61 15.22 -60.55
N ASN A 72 -41.43 15.99 -59.82
CA ASN A 72 -42.90 15.92 -59.81
C ASN A 72 -43.50 14.55 -59.43
N SER A 73 -42.69 13.53 -59.11
CA SER A 73 -43.16 12.16 -58.84
C SER A 73 -44.16 12.09 -57.68
N PHE A 74 -43.98 12.95 -56.68
CA PHE A 74 -44.90 13.11 -55.55
C PHE A 74 -46.33 13.47 -56.01
N PHE A 75 -46.45 14.41 -56.94
CA PHE A 75 -47.75 14.86 -57.45
C PHE A 75 -48.33 13.87 -58.46
N GLU A 76 -47.50 13.27 -59.31
CA GLU A 76 -47.92 12.23 -60.26
C GLU A 76 -48.46 10.98 -59.57
N ALA A 77 -47.98 10.67 -58.36
CA ALA A 77 -48.52 9.61 -57.50
C ALA A 77 -49.92 9.94 -56.91
N GLY A 78 -50.45 11.14 -57.17
CA GLY A 78 -51.76 11.59 -56.70
C GLY A 78 -51.76 12.28 -55.34
N HIS A 79 -50.58 12.55 -54.76
CA HIS A 79 -50.47 13.33 -53.53
C HIS A 79 -50.65 14.83 -53.82
N LYS A 80 -51.13 15.57 -52.81
CA LYS A 80 -51.38 17.01 -52.89
C LYS A 80 -50.85 17.69 -51.65
N ILE A 81 -50.38 18.93 -51.79
CA ILE A 81 -49.99 19.77 -50.66
C ILE A 81 -51.15 20.73 -50.39
N SER A 82 -51.64 20.74 -49.15
CA SER A 82 -52.62 21.72 -48.69
C SER A 82 -51.90 22.82 -47.91
N ILE A 83 -52.12 24.08 -48.30
CA ILE A 83 -51.60 25.25 -47.60
C ILE A 83 -52.78 25.92 -46.88
N ASN A 84 -52.65 26.10 -45.56
CA ASN A 84 -53.66 26.72 -44.69
C ASN A 84 -55.11 26.20 -44.89
N ALA A 85 -55.25 24.93 -45.24
CA ALA A 85 -56.51 24.17 -45.34
C ALA A 85 -57.52 24.61 -46.42
N GLU A 86 -57.19 25.54 -47.32
CA GLU A 86 -58.15 26.01 -48.35
C GLU A 86 -57.62 25.90 -49.81
N ASP A 87 -56.30 25.89 -50.03
CA ASP A 87 -55.70 25.74 -51.37
C ASP A 87 -54.96 24.41 -51.54
N PHE A 88 -55.18 23.72 -52.67
CA PHE A 88 -54.47 22.48 -53.04
C PHE A 88 -53.49 22.72 -54.18
N ILE A 89 -52.23 22.41 -53.94
CA ILE A 89 -51.18 22.39 -54.95
C ILE A 89 -51.07 20.98 -55.53
N ASN A 90 -51.11 20.90 -56.87
CA ASN A 90 -51.13 19.67 -57.65
C ASN A 90 -49.87 19.51 -58.52
N SER A 91 -48.95 20.48 -58.52
CA SER A 91 -47.68 20.37 -59.24
C SER A 91 -46.58 21.22 -58.59
N LYS A 92 -45.33 20.89 -58.91
CA LYS A 92 -44.18 21.74 -58.55
C LYS A 92 -44.31 23.15 -59.12
N ASP A 93 -44.78 23.30 -60.35
CA ASP A 93 -44.92 24.61 -61.01
C ASP A 93 -45.95 25.49 -60.28
N GLU A 94 -47.03 24.89 -59.75
CA GLU A 94 -48.00 25.58 -58.89
C GLU A 94 -47.36 26.02 -57.56
N LEU A 95 -46.53 25.17 -56.94
CA LEU A 95 -45.81 25.51 -55.70
C LEU A 95 -44.78 26.64 -55.92
N GLU A 96 -44.03 26.57 -57.01
CA GLU A 96 -43.04 27.58 -57.39
C GLU A 96 -43.71 28.92 -57.68
N SER A 97 -44.83 28.89 -58.42
CA SER A 97 -45.65 30.08 -58.70
C SER A 97 -46.21 30.71 -57.43
N LEU A 98 -46.68 29.91 -56.46
CA LEU A 98 -47.17 30.41 -55.17
C LEU A 98 -46.06 31.06 -54.35
N ILE A 99 -44.89 30.41 -54.26
CA ILE A 99 -43.72 30.97 -53.57
C ILE A 99 -43.30 32.30 -54.20
N GLN A 100 -43.30 32.38 -55.54
CA GLN A 100 -42.95 33.60 -56.25
C GLN A 100 -44.01 34.70 -56.05
N ALA A 101 -45.30 34.37 -56.08
CA ALA A 101 -46.38 35.32 -55.85
C ALA A 101 -46.32 35.95 -54.44
N GLU A 102 -46.02 35.15 -53.42
CA GLU A 102 -45.83 35.62 -52.04
C GLU A 102 -44.62 36.55 -51.90
N LYS A 103 -43.53 36.27 -52.62
CA LYS A 103 -42.37 37.17 -52.70
C LYS A 103 -42.73 38.48 -53.40
N ASP A 104 -43.38 38.40 -54.57
CA ASP A 104 -43.75 39.56 -55.39
C ASP A 104 -44.73 40.48 -54.66
N GLN A 105 -45.66 39.92 -53.88
CA GLN A 105 -46.62 40.69 -53.08
C GLN A 105 -45.94 41.58 -52.02
N ILE A 106 -44.82 41.13 -51.46
CA ILE A 106 -44.11 41.82 -50.38
C ILE A 106 -42.98 42.69 -50.95
N LEU A 107 -42.41 42.27 -52.07
CA LEU A 107 -41.36 42.94 -52.81
C LEU A 107 -41.95 43.57 -54.08
N ASN A 108 -42.72 44.64 -53.90
CA ASN A 108 -43.47 45.38 -54.95
C ASN A 108 -42.63 45.97 -56.12
N ASP A 109 -41.31 45.73 -56.19
CA ASP A 109 -40.40 46.22 -57.22
C ASP A 109 -39.42 45.12 -57.67
N LYS A 110 -39.25 44.96 -58.99
CA LYS A 110 -38.29 44.03 -59.61
C LYS A 110 -36.85 44.25 -59.13
N GLN A 111 -36.42 45.48 -58.90
CA GLN A 111 -35.08 45.76 -58.38
C GLN A 111 -34.92 45.31 -56.92
N LEU A 112 -35.97 45.46 -56.11
CA LEU A 112 -35.98 45.00 -54.72
C LEU A 112 -35.96 43.48 -54.64
N LEU A 113 -36.73 42.80 -55.49
CA LEU A 113 -36.72 41.34 -55.60
C LEU A 113 -35.33 40.80 -55.95
N ILE A 114 -34.66 41.39 -56.95
CA ILE A 114 -33.29 41.01 -57.35
C ILE A 114 -32.29 41.20 -56.19
N SER A 115 -32.42 42.31 -55.46
CA SER A 115 -31.51 42.64 -54.35
C SER A 115 -31.74 41.71 -53.15
N PHE A 116 -33.00 41.42 -52.84
CA PHE A 116 -33.40 40.47 -51.81
C PHE A 116 -32.90 39.06 -52.12
N ASP A 117 -33.17 38.53 -53.31
CA ASP A 117 -32.75 37.18 -53.71
C ASP A 117 -31.22 37.04 -53.75
N LYS A 118 -30.50 38.11 -54.10
CA LYS A 118 -29.03 38.13 -54.08
C LYS A 118 -28.49 37.91 -52.65
N VAL A 119 -28.99 38.67 -51.68
CA VAL A 119 -28.57 38.57 -50.28
C VAL A 119 -29.02 37.24 -49.68
N ASP A 120 -30.26 36.82 -49.96
CA ASP A 120 -30.83 35.57 -49.44
C ASP A 120 -30.06 34.33 -49.91
N LYS A 121 -29.74 34.25 -51.21
CA LYS A 121 -28.93 33.17 -51.79
C LYS A 121 -27.51 33.16 -51.23
N ALA A 122 -26.92 34.32 -51.00
CA ALA A 122 -25.60 34.42 -50.40
C ALA A 122 -25.60 33.89 -48.96
N LEU A 123 -26.61 34.25 -48.15
CA LEU A 123 -26.78 33.73 -46.79
C LEU A 123 -27.08 32.22 -46.74
N ALA A 124 -27.73 31.66 -47.77
CA ALA A 124 -28.05 30.25 -47.86
C ALA A 124 -26.89 29.35 -48.34
N LYS A 125 -25.74 29.91 -48.72
CA LYS A 125 -24.67 29.19 -49.45
C LYS A 125 -23.92 28.13 -48.63
N ASN A 126 -23.67 28.36 -47.34
CA ASN A 126 -22.89 27.45 -46.49
C ASN A 126 -23.42 27.44 -45.05
N ALA A 127 -22.94 26.49 -44.24
CA ALA A 127 -23.43 26.28 -42.88
C ALA A 127 -23.18 27.51 -41.98
N GLU A 128 -22.03 28.17 -42.12
CA GLU A 128 -21.67 29.34 -41.32
C GLU A 128 -22.60 30.53 -41.59
N LEU A 129 -22.88 30.83 -42.86
CA LEU A 129 -23.81 31.89 -43.25
C LEU A 129 -25.27 31.56 -42.91
N LYS A 130 -25.65 30.28 -42.92
CA LYS A 130 -26.98 29.83 -42.44
C LYS A 130 -27.13 30.05 -40.93
N SER A 131 -26.09 29.76 -40.14
CA SER A 131 -26.08 30.04 -38.70
C SER A 131 -26.13 31.55 -38.43
N PHE A 132 -25.35 32.32 -39.17
CA PHE A 132 -25.37 33.79 -39.09
C PHE A 132 -26.75 34.37 -39.43
N LYS A 133 -27.41 33.89 -40.50
CA LYS A 133 -28.77 34.27 -40.85
C LYS A 133 -29.75 34.03 -39.70
N LYS A 134 -29.73 32.84 -39.09
CA LYS A 134 -30.57 32.52 -37.93
C LYS A 134 -30.31 33.44 -36.73
N LEU A 135 -29.04 33.79 -36.49
CA LEU A 135 -28.68 34.71 -35.41
C LEU A 135 -29.25 36.11 -35.65
N LEU A 136 -29.10 36.64 -36.87
CA LEU A 136 -29.66 37.95 -37.26
C LEU A 136 -31.19 37.97 -37.20
N GLU A 137 -31.87 36.89 -37.60
CA GLU A 137 -33.33 36.75 -37.47
C GLU A 137 -33.78 36.84 -36.00
N SER A 138 -33.00 36.26 -35.08
CA SER A 138 -33.31 36.26 -33.64
C SER A 138 -32.96 37.58 -32.95
N LYS A 139 -31.89 38.25 -33.40
CA LYS A 139 -31.35 39.49 -32.80
C LYS A 139 -30.96 40.49 -33.89
N PRO A 140 -31.92 41.18 -34.53
CA PRO A 140 -31.63 42.15 -35.58
C PRO A 140 -30.77 43.34 -35.11
N SER A 141 -30.82 43.68 -33.82
CA SER A 141 -30.03 44.76 -33.23
C SER A 141 -28.52 44.57 -33.34
N LEU A 142 -28.05 43.33 -33.57
CA LEU A 142 -26.62 43.03 -33.76
C LEU A 142 -26.04 43.68 -35.02
N LEU A 143 -26.87 44.03 -36.01
CA LEU A 143 -26.41 44.67 -37.24
C LEU A 143 -25.66 45.98 -37.00
N VAL A 144 -26.13 46.78 -36.04
CA VAL A 144 -25.52 48.08 -35.71
C VAL A 144 -24.11 47.88 -35.18
N GLU A 145 -23.90 46.83 -34.38
CA GLU A 145 -22.59 46.47 -33.85
C GLU A 145 -21.68 45.85 -34.93
N LEU A 146 -22.25 45.16 -35.92
CA LEU A 146 -21.52 44.49 -36.99
C LEU A 146 -20.97 45.43 -38.08
N ILE A 147 -21.36 46.72 -38.06
CA ILE A 147 -20.76 47.76 -38.91
C ILE A 147 -19.24 47.82 -38.69
N ASP A 148 -18.80 47.73 -37.43
CA ASP A 148 -17.39 47.59 -37.07
C ASP A 148 -17.11 46.20 -36.50
N PHE A 149 -16.88 45.27 -37.42
CA PHE A 149 -16.69 43.86 -37.12
C PHE A 149 -15.57 43.58 -36.11
N GLU A 150 -14.43 44.29 -36.19
CA GLU A 150 -13.31 44.05 -35.27
C GLU A 150 -13.53 44.72 -33.91
N SER A 151 -14.09 45.94 -33.87
CA SER A 151 -14.44 46.57 -32.59
C SER A 151 -15.51 45.76 -31.84
N PHE A 152 -16.48 45.19 -32.55
CA PHE A 152 -17.47 44.31 -31.94
C PHE A 152 -16.85 43.02 -31.39
N ARG A 153 -15.86 42.45 -32.10
CA ARG A 153 -15.09 41.29 -31.61
C ARG A 153 -14.39 41.57 -30.29
N GLU A 154 -13.75 42.74 -30.17
CA GLU A 154 -13.10 43.17 -28.93
C GLU A 154 -14.11 43.35 -27.79
N LYS A 155 -15.25 44.01 -28.05
CA LYS A 155 -16.34 44.15 -27.07
C LYS A 155 -16.81 42.81 -26.51
N ILE A 156 -16.94 41.79 -27.37
CA ILE A 156 -17.36 40.44 -26.97
C ILE A 156 -16.34 39.79 -26.06
N TRP A 157 -15.05 39.89 -26.37
CA TRP A 157 -13.99 39.37 -25.50
C TRP A 157 -13.96 40.06 -24.14
N LEU A 158 -14.06 41.39 -24.12
CA LEU A 158 -14.12 42.17 -22.88
C LEU A 158 -15.33 41.79 -22.03
N SER A 159 -16.50 41.61 -22.65
CA SER A 159 -17.70 41.11 -21.96
C SER A 159 -17.44 39.76 -21.30
N HIS A 160 -16.93 38.76 -22.03
CA HIS A 160 -16.66 37.44 -21.47
C HIS A 160 -15.58 37.44 -20.38
N ILE A 161 -14.50 38.20 -20.57
CA ILE A 161 -13.42 38.33 -19.57
C ILE A 161 -13.93 39.06 -18.32
N SER A 162 -14.83 40.02 -18.46
CA SER A 162 -15.37 40.77 -17.31
C SER A 162 -16.14 39.88 -16.33
N VAL A 163 -16.75 38.79 -16.81
CA VAL A 163 -17.49 37.82 -15.97
C VAL A 163 -16.54 37.12 -14.99
N ILE A 164 -15.36 36.69 -15.44
CA ILE A 164 -14.38 35.96 -14.61
C ILE A 164 -13.53 36.90 -13.74
N LYS A 165 -13.66 38.21 -13.90
CA LYS A 165 -12.85 39.20 -13.18
C LYS A 165 -12.93 39.01 -11.67
N SER A 166 -14.12 38.75 -11.14
CA SER A 166 -14.33 38.57 -9.70
C SER A 166 -13.59 37.34 -9.13
N ASP A 167 -13.62 36.21 -9.84
CA ASP A 167 -12.90 34.99 -9.47
C ASP A 167 -11.38 35.21 -9.53
N VAL A 168 -10.91 35.91 -10.58
CA VAL A 168 -9.49 36.26 -10.73
C VAL A 168 -9.03 37.19 -9.60
N ASP A 169 -9.82 38.22 -9.27
CA ASP A 169 -9.52 39.14 -8.18
C ASP A 169 -9.45 38.40 -6.83
N GLN A 170 -10.33 37.41 -6.60
CA GLN A 170 -10.31 36.57 -5.41
C GLN A 170 -9.02 35.72 -5.33
N ILE A 171 -8.63 35.08 -6.43
CA ILE A 171 -7.37 34.29 -6.50
C ILE A 171 -6.15 35.19 -6.23
N ILE A 172 -6.12 36.38 -6.85
CA ILE A 172 -5.04 37.34 -6.66
C ILE A 172 -4.96 37.82 -5.21
N SER A 173 -6.11 38.08 -4.57
CA SER A 173 -6.15 38.45 -3.15
C SER A 173 -5.56 37.36 -2.27
N ILE A 174 -6.01 36.12 -2.43
CA ILE A 174 -5.51 34.96 -1.67
C ILE A 174 -4.00 34.83 -1.83
N TYR A 175 -3.49 34.92 -3.07
CA TYR A 175 -2.05 34.86 -3.32
C TYR A 175 -1.30 36.00 -2.63
N LYS A 176 -1.77 37.25 -2.73
CA LYS A 176 -1.11 38.40 -2.10
C LYS A 176 -1.09 38.29 -0.58
N ASP A 177 -2.19 37.84 0.02
CA ASP A 177 -2.32 37.69 1.47
C ASP A 177 -1.39 36.59 2.01
N ARG A 178 -1.19 35.52 1.23
CA ARG A 178 -0.35 34.36 1.61
C ARG A 178 1.08 34.41 1.11
N LYS A 179 1.43 35.38 0.25
CA LYS A 179 2.77 35.49 -0.34
C LYS A 179 3.87 35.58 0.72
N ASN A 180 3.66 36.38 1.76
CA ASN A 180 4.64 36.55 2.83
C ASN A 180 4.81 35.27 3.64
N GLU A 181 3.71 34.56 3.93
CA GLU A 181 3.72 33.27 4.63
C GLU A 181 4.46 32.20 3.80
N LEU A 182 4.16 32.10 2.49
CA LEU A 182 4.89 31.22 1.57
C LEU A 182 6.40 31.52 1.56
N GLN A 183 6.77 32.81 1.51
CA GLN A 183 8.17 33.20 1.54
C GLN A 183 8.86 32.82 2.85
N GLN A 184 8.16 32.95 3.99
CA GLN A 184 8.67 32.52 5.29
C GLN A 184 8.88 31.00 5.34
N ILE A 185 7.90 30.20 4.88
CA ILE A 185 8.01 28.74 4.83
C ILE A 185 9.22 28.31 3.98
N ILE A 186 9.41 28.94 2.82
CA ILE A 186 10.53 28.65 1.93
C ILE A 186 11.87 29.01 2.58
N ASN A 187 11.96 30.17 3.23
CA ASN A 187 13.19 30.57 3.91
C ASN A 187 13.53 29.60 5.06
N SER A 188 12.54 29.21 5.88
CA SER A 188 12.75 28.21 6.94
C SER A 188 13.16 26.84 6.39
N ALA A 189 12.57 26.39 5.28
CA ALA A 189 12.98 25.15 4.63
C ALA A 189 14.44 25.23 4.11
N ASN A 190 14.87 26.41 3.64
CA ASN A 190 16.23 26.65 3.18
C ASN A 190 17.26 26.64 4.32
N ASP A 191 16.89 27.16 5.49
CA ASP A 191 17.74 27.15 6.69
C ASP A 191 18.01 25.72 7.22
N GLU A 192 17.16 24.75 6.87
CA GLU A 192 17.30 23.35 7.30
C GLU A 192 18.04 22.44 6.31
N VAL A 193 18.42 22.94 5.12
CA VAL A 193 19.04 22.13 4.05
C VAL A 193 20.28 21.39 4.51
N GLU A 194 21.09 21.99 5.38
CA GLU A 194 22.29 21.36 5.92
C GLU A 194 21.95 20.15 6.80
N LYS A 195 20.95 20.28 7.68
CA LYS A 195 20.43 19.17 8.50
C LYS A 195 19.90 18.02 7.63
N TRP A 196 19.27 18.37 6.52
CA TRP A 196 18.78 17.35 5.59
C TRP A 196 19.92 16.55 4.95
N LYS A 197 21.02 17.23 4.59
CA LYS A 197 22.21 16.56 4.04
C LYS A 197 22.83 15.62 5.07
N GLU A 198 23.03 16.08 6.30
CA GLU A 198 23.58 15.27 7.39
C GLU A 198 22.72 14.02 7.65
N THR A 199 21.39 14.20 7.69
CA THR A 199 20.44 13.09 7.90
C THR A 199 20.50 12.08 6.74
N ILE A 200 20.59 12.55 5.50
CA ILE A 200 20.70 11.70 4.31
C ILE A 200 22.03 10.96 4.28
N GLU A 201 23.13 11.60 4.67
CA GLU A 201 24.45 10.98 4.78
C GLU A 201 24.49 9.91 5.88
N LEU A 202 23.90 10.20 7.04
CA LEU A 202 23.73 9.23 8.12
C LEU A 202 22.92 8.02 7.65
N PHE A 203 21.80 8.25 6.96
CA PHE A 203 20.99 7.16 6.41
C PHE A 203 21.79 6.31 5.41
N ASN A 204 22.39 6.94 4.39
CA ASN A 204 23.11 6.24 3.32
C ASN A 204 24.36 5.50 3.83
N SER A 205 24.99 5.95 4.93
CA SER A 205 26.17 5.29 5.51
C SER A 205 25.80 4.07 6.39
N ARG A 206 24.60 4.04 6.96
CA ARG A 206 24.17 3.00 7.90
C ARG A 206 23.28 1.94 7.25
N PHE A 207 22.31 2.36 6.44
CA PHE A 207 21.31 1.46 5.86
C PHE A 207 21.79 0.85 4.55
N TYR A 208 21.57 -0.45 4.39
CA TYR A 208 21.94 -1.17 3.18
C TYR A 208 20.69 -1.45 2.36
N VAL A 209 20.36 -0.51 1.47
CA VAL A 209 19.24 -0.56 0.53
C VAL A 209 19.75 -0.45 -0.91
N PRO A 210 19.00 -0.88 -1.94
CA PRO A 210 19.50 -0.90 -3.33
C PRO A 210 19.57 0.49 -3.99
N PHE A 211 19.21 1.54 -3.25
CA PHE A 211 19.22 2.93 -3.69
C PHE A 211 20.04 3.82 -2.76
N THR A 212 20.44 4.98 -3.25
CA THR A 212 21.08 6.06 -2.50
C THR A 212 20.19 7.29 -2.59
N ILE A 213 19.95 7.94 -1.47
CA ILE A 213 19.09 9.11 -1.42
C ILE A 213 19.92 10.37 -1.67
N LYS A 214 19.43 11.27 -2.52
CA LYS A 214 20.04 12.57 -2.82
C LYS A 214 18.97 13.66 -2.81
N LEU A 215 19.41 14.89 -2.57
CA LEU A 215 18.58 16.10 -2.78
C LEU A 215 18.66 16.51 -4.25
N GLU A 216 17.53 16.60 -4.95
CA GLU A 216 17.49 16.93 -6.38
C GLU A 216 17.81 18.41 -6.65
N ASN A 217 17.35 19.33 -5.80
CA ASN A 217 17.30 20.76 -6.10
C ASN A 217 18.41 21.62 -5.45
N GLN A 218 19.60 21.07 -5.16
CA GLN A 218 20.63 21.77 -4.37
C GLN A 218 21.00 23.19 -4.85
N SER A 219 20.99 23.45 -6.16
CA SER A 219 21.33 24.74 -6.76
C SER A 219 20.13 25.70 -6.95
N ASP A 220 18.90 25.17 -7.06
CA ASP A 220 17.68 25.96 -7.28
C ASP A 220 16.94 26.30 -5.98
N ILE A 221 17.19 25.57 -4.87
CA ILE A 221 16.66 25.87 -3.53
C ILE A 221 17.12 27.27 -3.04
N ILE A 222 18.38 27.64 -3.33
CA ILE A 222 18.98 28.91 -2.91
C ILE A 222 18.56 30.09 -3.83
N LEU A 223 18.27 29.82 -5.10
CA LEU A 223 18.05 30.86 -6.13
C LEU A 223 16.60 31.02 -6.61
N LYS A 224 15.75 29.98 -6.51
CA LYS A 224 14.38 29.96 -7.08
C LYS A 224 13.27 29.64 -6.09
N SER A 225 13.56 29.55 -4.79
CA SER A 225 12.52 29.34 -3.77
C SER A 225 11.75 28.01 -3.97
N ASP A 226 12.46 26.96 -4.40
CA ASP A 226 11.89 25.65 -4.71
C ASP A 226 12.04 24.67 -3.52
N ILE A 227 11.05 23.79 -3.31
CA ILE A 227 11.01 22.89 -2.14
C ILE A 227 12.07 21.78 -2.32
N PRO A 228 12.82 21.39 -1.26
CA PRO A 228 13.72 20.25 -1.31
C PRO A 228 12.99 18.96 -1.72
N LYS A 229 13.43 18.34 -2.83
CA LYS A 229 12.91 17.06 -3.32
C LYS A 229 13.94 15.95 -3.14
N LEU A 230 13.49 14.81 -2.64
CA LEU A 230 14.31 13.60 -2.52
C LEU A 230 14.33 12.84 -3.84
N LYS A 231 15.52 12.40 -4.23
CA LYS A 231 15.79 11.60 -5.42
C LYS A 231 16.45 10.29 -5.03
N PHE A 232 15.97 9.18 -5.59
CA PHE A 232 16.42 7.83 -5.25
C PHE A 232 17.26 7.22 -6.39
N VAL A 233 18.57 7.18 -6.20
CA VAL A 233 19.51 6.69 -7.22
C VAL A 233 19.80 5.21 -7.00
N TYR A 234 19.39 4.34 -7.93
CA TYR A 234 19.69 2.92 -7.87
C TYR A 234 21.06 2.62 -8.46
N LYS A 235 21.82 1.70 -7.85
CA LYS A 235 23.21 1.41 -8.24
C LYS A 235 23.34 0.84 -9.66
N ASP A 236 22.34 0.07 -10.10
CA ASP A 236 22.44 -0.72 -11.33
C ASP A 236 21.48 -0.27 -12.45
N ARG A 237 20.62 0.72 -12.18
CA ARG A 237 19.56 1.14 -13.11
C ARG A 237 19.24 2.61 -12.94
N GLU A 238 19.09 3.32 -14.06
CA GLU A 238 18.56 4.67 -14.08
C GLU A 238 17.04 4.59 -14.28
N ILE A 239 16.28 5.02 -13.28
CA ILE A 239 14.81 5.00 -13.33
C ILE A 239 14.34 6.43 -13.66
N PRO A 240 13.70 6.66 -14.82
CA PRO A 240 13.10 7.95 -15.13
C PRO A 240 11.91 8.20 -14.19
N GLU A 241 11.77 9.44 -13.71
CA GLU A 241 10.71 9.86 -12.76
C GLU A 241 10.66 9.05 -11.45
N ASN A 242 11.80 8.94 -10.76
CA ASN A 242 11.92 8.30 -9.44
C ASN A 242 11.33 9.12 -8.29
N ASN A 243 10.09 9.60 -8.45
CA ASN A 243 9.37 10.28 -7.40
C ASN A 243 8.94 9.31 -6.27
N GLU A 244 8.57 9.86 -5.13
CA GLU A 244 8.20 9.10 -3.92
C GLU A 244 7.07 8.09 -4.18
N ASN A 245 6.09 8.45 -5.01
CA ASN A 245 4.95 7.58 -5.30
C ASN A 245 5.36 6.33 -6.08
N VAL A 246 6.17 6.50 -7.13
CA VAL A 246 6.70 5.37 -7.92
C VAL A 246 7.64 4.50 -7.08
N LEU A 247 8.39 5.12 -6.17
CA LEU A 247 9.25 4.38 -5.24
C LEU A 247 8.42 3.45 -4.35
N LEU A 248 7.44 3.98 -3.62
CA LEU A 248 6.64 3.24 -2.64
C LEU A 248 5.94 2.01 -3.24
N ASP A 249 5.55 2.07 -4.52
CA ASP A 249 4.91 0.96 -5.24
C ASP A 249 5.85 -0.20 -5.60
N VAL A 250 7.16 0.04 -5.65
CA VAL A 250 8.17 -0.93 -6.12
C VAL A 250 9.03 -1.49 -4.97
N LEU A 251 9.05 -0.83 -3.81
CA LEU A 251 9.84 -1.27 -2.66
C LEU A 251 9.32 -2.59 -2.08
N SER A 252 10.24 -3.49 -1.74
CA SER A 252 9.95 -4.60 -0.86
C SER A 252 9.60 -4.10 0.55
N ARG A 253 8.94 -4.92 1.37
CA ARG A 253 8.53 -4.52 2.73
C ARG A 253 9.68 -4.00 3.60
N GLY A 254 10.87 -4.61 3.48
CA GLY A 254 12.06 -4.19 4.21
C GLY A 254 12.58 -2.82 3.73
N GLU A 255 12.56 -2.58 2.43
CA GLU A 255 12.96 -1.29 1.86
C GLU A 255 11.95 -0.19 2.18
N SER A 256 10.64 -0.45 2.11
CA SER A 256 9.60 0.51 2.52
C SER A 256 9.79 0.89 3.99
N ARG A 257 10.09 -0.07 4.86
CA ARG A 257 10.34 0.18 6.28
C ARG A 257 11.61 1.00 6.50
N ALA A 258 12.70 0.73 5.79
CA ALA A 258 13.90 1.58 5.82
C ALA A 258 13.60 3.02 5.33
N TYR A 259 12.78 3.17 4.29
CA TYR A 259 12.32 4.48 3.84
C TYR A 259 11.50 5.22 4.90
N TYR A 260 10.57 4.56 5.59
CA TYR A 260 9.83 5.19 6.68
C TYR A 260 10.74 5.62 7.83
N ILE A 261 11.79 4.86 8.13
CA ILE A 261 12.77 5.26 9.13
C ILE A 261 13.41 6.60 8.75
N LEU A 262 13.80 6.82 7.50
CA LEU A 262 14.35 8.11 7.05
C LEU A 262 13.44 9.29 7.42
N ARG A 263 12.13 9.15 7.20
CA ARG A 263 11.17 10.20 7.57
C ARG A 263 11.20 10.49 9.07
N PHE A 264 11.27 9.44 9.90
CA PHE A 264 11.47 9.60 11.34
C PHE A 264 12.84 10.20 11.67
N LEU A 265 13.91 9.90 10.92
CA LEU A 265 15.24 10.49 11.14
C LEU A 265 15.19 12.01 11.04
N PHE A 266 14.56 12.55 9.98
CA PHE A 266 14.45 14.01 9.81
C PHE A 266 13.71 14.66 10.99
N GLU A 267 12.62 14.04 11.41
CA GLU A 267 11.79 14.55 12.49
C GLU A 267 12.49 14.44 13.86
N ILE A 268 13.26 13.38 14.09
CA ILE A 268 14.11 13.22 15.27
C ILE A 268 15.21 14.29 15.29
N GLU A 269 15.97 14.45 14.22
CA GLU A 269 17.07 15.44 14.17
C GLU A 269 16.55 16.88 14.29
N SER A 270 15.38 17.19 13.73
CA SER A 270 14.73 18.49 13.93
C SER A 270 14.44 18.76 15.41
N ARG A 271 13.83 17.82 16.14
CA ARG A 271 13.55 17.97 17.58
C ARG A 271 14.81 18.05 18.43
N LEU A 272 15.83 17.27 18.08
CA LEU A 272 17.12 17.31 18.77
C LEU A 272 17.81 18.67 18.60
N SER A 273 17.68 19.30 17.43
CA SER A 273 18.22 20.65 17.21
C SER A 273 17.51 21.73 18.02
N SER A 274 16.26 21.48 18.42
CA SER A 274 15.47 22.34 19.30
C SER A 274 15.73 22.07 20.79
N ASN A 275 16.64 21.15 21.12
CA ASN A 275 17.00 20.75 22.49
C ASN A 275 15.81 20.28 23.34
N GLU A 276 14.78 19.72 22.69
CA GLU A 276 13.60 19.17 23.35
C GLU A 276 13.89 17.80 23.99
N ASP A 277 13.20 17.50 25.11
CA ASP A 277 13.22 16.16 25.70
C ASP A 277 12.41 15.19 24.83
N LEU A 278 13.05 14.12 24.38
CA LEU A 278 12.46 13.16 23.45
C LEU A 278 12.27 11.80 24.13
N LEU A 279 11.03 11.29 24.11
CA LEU A 279 10.73 9.89 24.41
C LEU A 279 10.41 9.14 23.10
N MET A 280 11.28 8.22 22.71
CA MET A 280 11.08 7.38 21.54
C MET A 280 10.50 6.03 21.91
N ILE A 281 9.56 5.54 21.11
CA ILE A 281 8.98 4.21 21.27
C ILE A 281 9.28 3.43 19.99
N PHE A 282 10.13 2.41 20.11
CA PHE A 282 10.46 1.50 19.03
C PHE A 282 9.61 0.25 19.20
N ASP A 283 8.58 0.08 18.37
CA ASP A 283 7.71 -1.10 18.38
C ASP A 283 8.04 -2.02 17.20
N ASP A 284 8.70 -3.14 17.48
CA ASP A 284 9.09 -4.17 16.50
C ASP A 284 9.79 -3.63 15.23
N VAL A 285 10.62 -2.61 15.43
CA VAL A 285 11.30 -1.88 14.34
C VAL A 285 12.26 -2.73 13.51
N ALA A 286 12.72 -3.86 14.05
CA ALA A 286 13.64 -4.78 13.40
C ALA A 286 12.95 -6.00 12.75
N ASP A 287 11.63 -6.13 12.90
CA ASP A 287 10.88 -7.18 12.22
C ASP A 287 11.04 -7.05 10.68
N SER A 288 11.07 -8.16 9.96
CA SER A 288 11.26 -8.19 8.49
C SER A 288 12.56 -7.56 7.94
N PHE A 289 13.48 -7.07 8.78
CA PHE A 289 14.81 -6.60 8.34
C PHE A 289 15.78 -7.75 8.14
N ASP A 290 16.62 -7.63 7.12
CA ASP A 290 17.78 -8.49 6.96
C ASP A 290 18.81 -8.23 8.08
N TYR A 291 19.74 -9.16 8.30
CA TYR A 291 20.72 -9.04 9.38
C TYR A 291 21.50 -7.73 9.33
N LYS A 292 21.84 -7.22 8.14
CA LYS A 292 22.59 -5.96 7.99
C LYS A 292 21.79 -4.76 8.47
N ASN A 293 20.54 -4.62 8.05
CA ASN A 293 19.68 -3.52 8.49
C ASN A 293 19.27 -3.65 9.96
N LYS A 294 19.16 -4.89 10.50
CA LYS A 294 19.02 -5.10 11.96
C LYS A 294 20.21 -4.53 12.75
N TYR A 295 21.44 -4.60 12.22
CA TYR A 295 22.58 -3.97 12.89
C TYR A 295 22.60 -2.45 12.72
N ALA A 296 22.24 -1.95 11.54
CA ALA A 296 22.16 -0.52 11.27
C ALA A 296 21.23 0.20 12.26
N ILE A 297 20.06 -0.37 12.53
CA ILE A 297 19.10 0.22 13.46
C ILE A 297 19.58 0.18 14.92
N ILE A 298 20.33 -0.85 15.34
CA ILE A 298 20.89 -0.90 16.69
C ILE A 298 21.95 0.18 16.89
N GLU A 299 22.83 0.38 15.91
CA GLU A 299 23.81 1.47 15.96
C GLU A 299 23.12 2.84 15.95
N TYR A 300 22.06 3.00 15.17
CA TYR A 300 21.30 4.24 15.17
C TYR A 300 20.64 4.53 16.53
N ILE A 301 19.97 3.53 17.12
CA ILE A 301 19.38 3.65 18.47
C ILE A 301 20.48 3.98 19.49
N LYS A 302 21.67 3.41 19.34
CA LYS A 302 22.82 3.72 20.19
C LYS A 302 23.19 5.19 20.11
N ASP A 303 23.44 5.69 18.90
CA ASP A 303 23.87 7.07 18.65
C ASP A 303 22.84 8.07 19.23
N LEU A 304 21.54 7.74 19.16
CA LEU A 304 20.48 8.54 19.75
C LEU A 304 20.49 8.52 21.28
N LEU A 305 20.63 7.34 21.89
CA LEU A 305 20.64 7.16 23.34
C LEU A 305 21.90 7.70 24.02
N GLU A 306 22.97 7.97 23.28
CA GLU A 306 24.15 8.67 23.80
C GLU A 306 23.85 10.17 24.06
N ARG A 307 22.75 10.72 23.55
CA ARG A 307 22.32 12.09 23.82
C ARG A 307 21.52 12.20 25.13
N PRO A 308 21.78 13.20 26.00
CA PRO A 308 21.21 13.25 27.35
C PRO A 308 19.69 13.49 27.40
N ASN A 309 19.12 14.17 26.40
CA ASN A 309 17.69 14.51 26.36
C ASN A 309 16.84 13.42 25.70
N VAL A 310 17.43 12.25 25.41
CA VAL A 310 16.79 11.19 24.64
C VAL A 310 16.56 9.96 25.51
N ASN A 311 15.29 9.59 25.66
CA ASN A 311 14.86 8.37 26.32
C ASN A 311 14.20 7.45 25.28
N ALA A 312 14.30 6.13 25.48
CA ALA A 312 13.64 5.17 24.60
C ALA A 312 12.98 4.02 25.36
N ILE A 313 11.85 3.57 24.81
CA ILE A 313 11.22 2.28 25.11
C ILE A 313 11.35 1.42 23.86
N ILE A 314 11.96 0.24 23.99
CA ILE A 314 12.15 -0.70 22.88
C ILE A 314 11.29 -1.93 23.17
N LEU A 315 10.29 -2.16 22.34
CA LEU A 315 9.40 -3.31 22.37
C LEU A 315 9.77 -4.23 21.22
N THR A 316 9.98 -5.50 21.53
CA THR A 316 10.21 -6.49 20.48
C THR A 316 9.74 -7.87 20.88
N HIS A 317 9.20 -8.63 19.91
CA HIS A 317 9.01 -10.07 20.05
C HIS A 317 10.26 -10.87 19.63
N ASN A 318 11.19 -10.26 18.87
CA ASN A 318 12.37 -10.96 18.39
C ASN A 318 13.43 -11.10 19.50
N PHE A 319 13.61 -12.33 19.99
CA PHE A 319 14.51 -12.61 21.11
C PHE A 319 16.00 -12.35 20.81
N ASP A 320 16.45 -12.59 19.57
CA ASP A 320 17.83 -12.32 19.17
C ASP A 320 18.11 -10.81 19.08
N PHE A 321 17.15 -10.03 18.58
CA PHE A 321 17.22 -8.58 18.59
C PHE A 321 17.26 -8.04 20.02
N TYR A 322 16.35 -8.50 20.89
CA TYR A 322 16.35 -8.19 22.33
C TYR A 322 17.73 -8.42 22.96
N ARG A 323 18.33 -9.59 22.76
CA ARG A 323 19.63 -9.94 23.33
C ARG A 323 20.75 -9.06 22.77
N THR A 324 20.73 -8.78 21.48
CA THR A 324 21.75 -7.99 20.79
C THR A 324 21.71 -6.53 21.24
N VAL A 325 20.51 -5.93 21.28
CA VAL A 325 20.24 -4.58 21.78
C VAL A 325 20.69 -4.45 23.23
N ALA A 326 20.23 -5.35 24.11
CA ALA A 326 20.56 -5.30 25.53
C ALA A 326 22.07 -5.42 25.80
N LYS A 327 22.80 -6.17 24.97
CA LYS A 327 24.26 -6.30 25.07
C LYS A 327 24.99 -5.08 24.54
N ARG A 328 24.70 -4.65 23.32
CA ARG A 328 25.42 -3.55 22.65
C ARG A 328 25.17 -2.20 23.30
N LEU A 329 23.97 -1.99 23.82
CA LEU A 329 23.56 -0.75 24.48
C LEU A 329 23.70 -0.81 26.01
N PHE A 330 24.23 -1.92 26.57
CA PHE A 330 24.37 -2.13 28.01
C PHE A 330 23.05 -2.04 28.82
N LEU A 331 21.91 -2.35 28.19
CA LEU A 331 20.56 -2.21 28.76
C LEU A 331 20.06 -3.43 29.56
N LYS A 332 20.94 -4.34 29.96
CA LYS A 332 20.55 -5.59 30.66
C LYS A 332 19.70 -5.36 31.92
N LYS A 333 19.99 -4.29 32.67
CA LYS A 333 19.25 -3.95 33.91
C LYS A 333 17.88 -3.35 33.64
N SER A 334 17.72 -2.63 32.53
CA SER A 334 16.45 -2.01 32.12
C SER A 334 15.63 -2.89 31.17
N SER A 335 16.15 -4.07 30.82
CA SER A 335 15.49 -5.05 29.97
C SER A 335 14.54 -5.95 30.77
N HIS A 336 13.35 -6.16 30.23
CA HIS A 336 12.27 -6.93 30.85
C HIS A 336 11.62 -7.87 29.83
N ILE A 337 11.00 -8.95 30.30
CA ILE A 337 10.20 -9.88 29.50
C ILE A 337 8.77 -9.81 30.00
N ALA A 338 7.82 -9.59 29.08
CA ALA A 338 6.39 -9.61 29.36
C ALA A 338 5.80 -10.98 28.97
N THR A 339 5.07 -11.60 29.88
CA THR A 339 4.36 -12.88 29.63
C THR A 339 2.88 -12.76 29.95
N LYS A 340 2.04 -13.36 29.12
CA LYS A 340 0.58 -13.35 29.26
C LYS A 340 0.08 -14.72 29.72
N CYS A 341 -0.70 -14.75 30.79
CA CYS A 341 -1.34 -15.98 31.27
C CYS A 341 -2.66 -16.26 30.52
N SER A 342 -3.26 -17.44 30.76
CA SER A 342 -4.52 -17.88 30.16
C SER A 342 -5.70 -16.95 30.47
N GLN A 343 -5.69 -16.30 31.64
CA GLN A 343 -6.69 -15.32 32.07
C GLN A 343 -6.49 -13.93 31.42
N GLY A 344 -5.44 -13.77 30.61
CA GLY A 344 -5.13 -12.52 29.92
C GLY A 344 -4.35 -11.49 30.74
N ILE A 345 -3.94 -11.83 31.97
CA ILE A 345 -3.10 -10.97 32.82
C ILE A 345 -1.68 -10.99 32.26
N VAL A 346 -1.05 -9.82 32.17
CA VAL A 346 0.34 -9.65 31.73
C VAL A 346 1.22 -9.41 32.95
N GLN A 347 2.31 -10.19 33.07
CA GLN A 347 3.34 -9.97 34.07
C GLN A 347 4.65 -9.57 33.38
N VAL A 348 5.28 -8.52 33.88
CA VAL A 348 6.59 -8.05 33.42
C VAL A 348 7.62 -8.47 34.45
N LYS A 349 8.62 -9.26 34.02
CA LYS A 349 9.72 -9.74 34.88
C LYS A 349 11.05 -9.22 34.35
N GLN A 350 12.06 -9.19 35.22
CA GLN A 350 13.43 -8.86 34.82
C GLN A 350 13.88 -9.76 33.66
N GLY A 351 14.49 -9.14 32.66
CA GLY A 351 15.02 -9.83 31.50
C GLY A 351 16.09 -10.87 31.86
N LYS A 352 16.12 -11.97 31.12
CA LYS A 352 17.08 -13.08 31.27
C LYS A 352 17.77 -13.38 29.93
N TYR A 353 18.71 -14.34 29.95
CA TYR A 353 19.28 -14.96 28.76
C TYR A 353 20.08 -14.02 27.82
N PHE A 354 20.68 -12.97 28.38
CA PHE A 354 21.52 -12.05 27.60
C PHE A 354 22.80 -12.72 27.09
N GLU A 355 23.38 -13.63 27.87
CA GLU A 355 24.62 -14.32 27.53
C GLU A 355 24.39 -15.62 26.78
N ASP A 356 25.49 -16.31 26.45
CA ASP A 356 25.43 -17.69 25.99
C ASP A 356 24.67 -18.53 27.01
N VAL A 357 23.47 -18.97 26.64
CA VAL A 357 22.55 -19.65 27.54
C VAL A 357 23.10 -21.01 27.97
N PHE A 358 23.78 -21.70 27.08
CA PHE A 358 24.37 -23.00 27.37
C PHE A 358 25.45 -22.88 28.46
N LYS A 359 26.43 -22.02 28.27
CA LYS A 359 27.52 -21.82 29.22
C LYS A 359 27.03 -21.16 30.52
N SER A 360 26.26 -20.08 30.42
CA SER A 360 25.91 -19.25 31.58
C SER A 360 24.81 -19.81 32.47
N ILE A 361 23.97 -20.71 31.94
CA ILE A 361 22.81 -21.25 32.65
C ILE A 361 22.90 -22.77 32.76
N PHE A 362 22.96 -23.49 31.64
CA PHE A 362 22.95 -24.96 31.67
C PHE A 362 24.22 -25.55 32.29
N VAL A 363 25.39 -25.20 31.76
CA VAL A 363 26.69 -25.69 32.27
C VAL A 363 27.01 -25.08 33.63
N LYS A 364 26.76 -23.79 33.85
CA LYS A 364 26.99 -23.15 35.15
C LYS A 364 26.21 -23.84 36.27
N ASN A 365 24.94 -24.14 36.03
CA ASN A 365 24.04 -24.75 37.01
C ASN A 365 23.87 -26.26 36.80
N TYR A 366 24.90 -26.94 36.27
CA TYR A 366 24.88 -28.37 35.93
C TYR A 366 24.46 -29.31 37.08
N HIS A 367 24.63 -28.90 38.33
CA HIS A 367 24.19 -29.65 39.52
C HIS A 367 22.68 -29.58 39.75
N ILE A 368 21.95 -28.73 39.03
CA ILE A 368 20.48 -28.65 39.09
C ILE A 368 19.90 -29.61 38.06
N ARG A 369 18.93 -30.43 38.46
CA ARG A 369 18.36 -31.54 37.66
C ARG A 369 17.87 -31.10 36.27
N LYS A 370 17.06 -30.05 36.19
CA LYS A 370 16.55 -29.51 34.91
C LYS A 370 17.66 -28.99 33.99
N ASN A 371 18.69 -28.36 34.57
CA ASN A 371 19.84 -27.86 33.82
C ASN A 371 20.70 -29.02 33.30
N PHE A 372 20.93 -30.06 34.12
CA PHE A 372 21.60 -31.28 33.68
C PHE A 372 20.90 -31.93 32.48
N ILE A 373 19.57 -32.09 32.56
CA ILE A 373 18.76 -32.66 31.47
C ILE A 373 18.87 -31.79 30.21
N GLY A 374 18.79 -30.47 30.36
CA GLY A 374 18.89 -29.53 29.25
C GLY A 374 20.26 -29.48 28.57
N VAL A 375 21.32 -30.00 29.18
CA VAL A 375 22.64 -30.11 28.54
C VAL A 375 22.68 -31.23 27.49
N ILE A 376 21.86 -32.28 27.66
CA ILE A 376 21.91 -33.50 26.84
C ILE A 376 21.73 -33.23 25.34
N PRO A 377 20.69 -32.47 24.89
CA PRO A 377 20.47 -32.24 23.46
C PRO A 377 21.61 -31.44 22.81
N PHE A 378 22.14 -30.44 23.52
CA PHE A 378 23.24 -29.62 23.01
C PHE A 378 24.54 -30.44 22.84
N VAL A 379 24.93 -31.20 23.88
CA VAL A 379 26.16 -32.00 23.83
C VAL A 379 26.03 -33.14 22.82
N ARG A 380 24.83 -33.72 22.64
CA ARG A 380 24.55 -34.65 21.55
C ARG A 380 24.92 -34.04 20.20
N ASN A 381 24.41 -32.85 19.88
CA ASN A 381 24.71 -32.19 18.60
C ASN A 381 26.19 -31.81 18.47
N LEU A 382 26.85 -31.44 19.57
CA LEU A 382 28.29 -31.22 19.56
C LEU A 382 29.06 -32.50 19.20
N PHE A 383 28.68 -33.66 19.75
CA PHE A 383 29.30 -34.93 19.38
C PHE A 383 29.03 -35.33 17.93
N GLU A 384 27.86 -34.98 17.39
CA GLU A 384 27.56 -35.12 15.95
C GLU A 384 28.58 -34.34 15.10
N TYR A 385 28.79 -33.06 15.41
CA TYR A 385 29.76 -32.22 14.68
C TYR A 385 31.22 -32.65 14.86
N LEU A 386 31.53 -33.30 15.98
CA LEU A 386 32.86 -33.83 16.26
C LEU A 386 33.07 -35.27 15.73
N ASN A 387 32.09 -35.83 15.00
CA ASN A 387 32.10 -37.21 14.50
C ASN A 387 32.38 -38.23 15.63
N LYS A 388 31.75 -38.03 16.79
CA LYS A 388 31.82 -38.91 17.96
C LYS A 388 30.57 -39.77 18.01
N ASP A 389 30.46 -40.70 17.06
CA ASP A 389 29.24 -41.48 16.80
C ASP A 389 28.75 -42.27 18.02
N ASN A 390 29.65 -42.86 18.80
CA ASN A 390 29.29 -43.64 19.98
C ASN A 390 28.64 -42.77 21.06
N GLU A 391 29.25 -41.63 21.38
CA GLU A 391 28.71 -40.66 22.34
C GLU A 391 27.41 -40.02 21.84
N TYR A 392 27.34 -39.72 20.53
CA TYR A 392 26.13 -39.21 19.89
C TYR A 392 24.96 -40.20 20.00
N VAL A 393 25.18 -41.48 19.66
CA VAL A 393 24.17 -42.55 19.74
C VAL A 393 23.74 -42.77 21.20
N PHE A 394 24.69 -42.72 22.14
CA PHE A 394 24.39 -42.83 23.56
C PHE A 394 23.47 -41.70 24.04
N LEU A 395 23.79 -40.43 23.77
CA LEU A 395 22.95 -39.31 24.18
C LEU A 395 21.62 -39.25 23.42
N THR A 396 21.59 -39.74 22.18
CA THR A 396 20.34 -39.94 21.42
C THR A 396 19.40 -40.91 22.15
N SER A 397 19.95 -41.94 22.81
CA SER A 397 19.17 -42.90 23.61
C SER A 397 18.59 -42.27 24.89
N CYS A 398 19.03 -41.08 25.29
CA CYS A 398 18.44 -40.31 26.40
C CYS A 398 17.25 -39.44 25.95
N LEU A 399 17.12 -39.21 24.64
CA LEU A 399 16.13 -38.30 24.03
C LEU A 399 15.07 -39.06 23.20
N HIS A 400 15.32 -40.34 22.92
CA HIS A 400 14.44 -41.27 22.24
C HIS A 400 14.37 -42.59 23.01
N ILE A 401 13.25 -43.28 22.92
CA ILE A 401 13.05 -44.59 23.54
C ILE A 401 13.71 -45.66 22.67
N LYS A 402 14.82 -46.20 23.18
CA LYS A 402 15.59 -47.32 22.62
C LYS A 402 15.68 -48.45 23.65
N SER A 403 16.22 -49.59 23.23
CA SER A 403 16.35 -50.80 24.06
C SER A 403 17.12 -50.57 25.38
N ASN A 404 18.09 -49.66 25.39
CA ASN A 404 18.90 -49.32 26.58
C ASN A 404 18.31 -48.17 27.43
N THR A 405 17.43 -47.34 26.88
CA THR A 405 16.96 -46.07 27.49
C THR A 405 16.44 -46.23 28.91
N LEU A 406 15.67 -47.28 29.18
CA LEU A 406 15.06 -47.54 30.49
C LEU A 406 16.06 -47.88 31.59
N ASN A 407 17.31 -48.19 31.25
CA ASN A 407 18.34 -48.61 32.20
C ASN A 407 19.48 -47.59 32.38
N LEU A 408 19.52 -46.53 31.56
CA LEU A 408 20.54 -45.50 31.68
C LEU A 408 20.41 -44.73 33.00
N THR A 409 21.50 -44.65 33.75
CA THR A 409 21.58 -43.84 34.97
C THR A 409 22.09 -42.44 34.67
N VAL A 410 21.84 -41.50 35.58
CA VAL A 410 22.41 -40.15 35.51
C VAL A 410 23.94 -40.21 35.50
N GLN A 411 24.54 -41.13 36.26
CA GLN A 411 26.00 -41.32 36.26
C GLN A 411 26.52 -41.73 34.88
N ASP A 412 25.84 -42.63 34.17
CA ASP A 412 26.24 -43.04 32.83
C ASP A 412 26.20 -41.85 31.85
N VAL A 413 25.15 -41.03 31.96
CA VAL A 413 25.00 -39.80 31.16
C VAL A 413 26.08 -38.78 31.52
N HIS A 414 26.35 -38.59 32.81
CA HIS A 414 27.38 -37.68 33.29
C HIS A 414 28.76 -38.04 32.72
N ASN A 415 29.13 -39.33 32.77
CA ASN A 415 30.40 -39.85 32.24
C ASN A 415 30.60 -39.57 30.73
N VAL A 416 29.50 -39.45 29.97
CA VAL A 416 29.54 -39.07 28.55
C VAL A 416 29.58 -37.56 28.38
N LEU A 417 28.77 -36.81 29.13
CA LEU A 417 28.70 -35.34 29.04
C LEU A 417 30.04 -34.67 29.38
N ILE A 418 30.77 -35.17 30.38
CA ILE A 418 32.07 -34.58 30.78
C ILE A 418 33.16 -34.72 29.70
N ARG A 419 32.99 -35.58 28.69
CA ARG A 419 33.91 -35.65 27.55
C ARG A 419 33.86 -34.39 26.69
N ALA A 420 32.70 -33.72 26.64
CA ALA A 420 32.53 -32.42 26.01
C ALA A 420 32.71 -31.26 26.99
N ILE A 421 32.53 -31.50 28.29
CA ILE A 421 32.55 -30.48 29.34
C ILE A 421 33.49 -30.91 30.48
N PRO A 422 34.81 -30.97 30.24
CA PRO A 422 35.77 -31.55 31.18
C PRO A 422 35.84 -30.79 32.52
N GLU A 423 35.45 -29.52 32.55
CA GLU A 423 35.35 -28.71 33.77
C GLU A 423 34.31 -29.22 34.79
N LYS A 424 33.47 -30.19 34.42
CA LYS A 424 32.47 -30.82 35.32
C LYS A 424 32.87 -32.19 35.84
N THR A 425 34.09 -32.66 35.56
CA THR A 425 34.55 -34.00 35.95
C THR A 425 34.44 -34.28 37.45
N ASP A 426 34.78 -33.30 38.29
CA ASP A 426 34.83 -33.47 39.75
C ASP A 426 33.51 -33.11 40.47
N ILE A 427 32.42 -32.87 39.72
CA ILE A 427 31.15 -32.49 40.32
C ILE A 427 30.44 -33.71 40.93
N THR A 428 29.94 -33.56 42.15
CA THR A 428 29.09 -34.60 42.76
C THR A 428 27.62 -34.29 42.47
N LEU A 429 26.92 -35.25 41.86
CA LEU A 429 25.49 -35.14 41.59
C LEU A 429 24.70 -35.99 42.60
N GLU A 430 23.87 -35.35 43.42
CA GLU A 430 23.04 -36.05 44.44
C GLU A 430 22.05 -37.05 43.83
N PHE A 431 21.78 -36.93 42.53
CA PHE A 431 20.85 -37.76 41.76
C PHE A 431 21.56 -38.71 40.79
N ALA A 432 22.88 -38.91 40.92
CA ALA A 432 23.69 -39.77 40.03
C ALA A 432 23.15 -41.21 39.87
N ASN A 433 22.60 -41.79 40.93
CA ASN A 433 22.11 -43.16 40.95
C ASN A 433 20.70 -43.31 40.35
N GLN A 434 20.02 -42.21 40.03
CA GLN A 434 18.67 -42.29 39.46
C GLN A 434 18.72 -42.67 37.98
N LYS A 435 17.68 -43.37 37.51
CA LYS A 435 17.47 -43.59 36.08
C LYS A 435 17.13 -42.25 35.41
N ILE A 436 17.78 -41.94 34.29
CA ILE A 436 17.61 -40.64 33.61
C ILE A 436 16.15 -40.40 33.19
N ILE A 437 15.47 -41.45 32.72
CA ILE A 437 14.07 -41.35 32.31
C ILE A 437 13.14 -41.02 33.49
N ASN A 438 13.40 -41.61 34.66
CA ASN A 438 12.63 -41.32 35.87
C ASN A 438 12.91 -39.90 36.35
N LEU A 439 14.16 -39.44 36.28
CA LEU A 439 14.51 -38.05 36.60
C LEU A 439 13.73 -37.07 35.71
N ILE A 440 13.71 -37.31 34.39
CA ILE A 440 12.98 -36.46 33.43
C ILE A 440 11.49 -36.39 33.77
N PHE A 441 10.83 -37.54 33.99
CA PHE A 441 9.41 -37.55 34.29
C PHE A 441 9.09 -36.95 35.66
N ASN A 442 9.86 -37.28 36.70
CA ASN A 442 9.65 -36.72 38.04
C ASN A 442 9.78 -35.18 38.06
N GLU A 443 10.75 -34.63 37.33
CA GLU A 443 10.91 -33.18 37.25
C GLU A 443 9.79 -32.54 36.40
N ALA A 444 9.36 -33.18 35.32
CA ALA A 444 8.22 -32.72 34.52
C ALA A 444 6.90 -32.72 35.33
N ASP A 445 6.63 -33.79 36.08
CA ASP A 445 5.47 -33.90 36.97
C ASP A 445 5.53 -32.87 38.11
N SER A 446 6.73 -32.61 38.66
CA SER A 446 6.92 -31.58 39.70
C SER A 446 6.65 -30.17 39.18
N LEU A 447 7.07 -29.87 37.94
CA LEU A 447 6.80 -28.59 37.30
C LEU A 447 5.29 -28.36 37.09
N LYS A 448 4.53 -29.41 36.79
CA LYS A 448 3.06 -29.32 36.64
C LYS A 448 2.38 -28.75 37.90
N VAL A 449 2.79 -29.22 39.08
CA VAL A 449 2.15 -28.85 40.35
C VAL A 449 2.52 -27.43 40.78
N GLY A 450 3.74 -26.98 40.45
CA GLY A 450 4.28 -25.67 40.84
C GLY A 450 4.13 -24.56 39.79
N LEU A 451 3.30 -24.78 38.77
CA LEU A 451 3.26 -23.92 37.59
C LEU A 451 2.85 -22.49 37.88
N ASN A 452 3.74 -21.58 37.52
CA ASN A 452 3.40 -20.18 37.31
C ASN A 452 3.17 -20.00 35.82
N GLU A 453 1.94 -19.70 35.37
CA GLU A 453 1.63 -19.47 33.95
C GLU A 453 2.47 -18.33 33.31
N HIS A 454 3.13 -17.52 34.13
CA HIS A 454 4.09 -16.50 33.72
C HIS A 454 5.54 -17.01 33.65
N SER A 455 5.81 -18.31 33.82
CA SER A 455 7.16 -18.88 33.67
C SER A 455 7.49 -19.07 32.19
N SER A 456 8.51 -18.34 31.72
CA SER A 456 9.07 -18.45 30.37
C SER A 456 10.46 -19.07 30.38
N ASP A 457 10.81 -19.79 31.46
CA ASP A 457 12.16 -20.28 31.65
C ASP A 457 12.47 -21.40 30.64
N LEU A 458 13.55 -21.22 29.88
CA LEU A 458 13.95 -22.11 28.79
C LEU A 458 14.21 -23.54 29.29
N GLU A 459 14.81 -23.65 30.48
CA GLU A 459 15.14 -24.92 31.12
C GLU A 459 13.89 -25.78 31.35
N ASP A 460 12.81 -25.16 31.78
CA ASP A 460 11.55 -25.84 32.08
C ASP A 460 10.88 -26.26 30.76
N LYS A 461 10.87 -25.40 29.74
CA LYS A 461 10.29 -25.73 28.42
C LYS A 461 11.03 -26.89 27.76
N LEU A 462 12.36 -26.88 27.82
CA LEU A 462 13.20 -27.94 27.26
C LEU A 462 12.95 -29.27 27.95
N LEU A 463 12.87 -29.26 29.28
CA LEU A 463 12.55 -30.45 30.09
C LEU A 463 11.18 -31.03 29.70
N ILE A 464 10.13 -30.21 29.63
CA ILE A 464 8.79 -30.68 29.24
C ILE A 464 8.77 -31.19 27.80
N ALA A 465 9.46 -30.53 26.87
CA ALA A 465 9.53 -30.98 25.47
C ALA A 465 10.20 -32.37 25.34
N ILE A 466 11.28 -32.62 26.09
CA ILE A 466 11.92 -33.94 26.17
C ILE A 466 10.96 -34.96 26.78
N ALA A 467 10.29 -34.63 27.88
CA ALA A 467 9.36 -35.51 28.55
C ALA A 467 8.15 -35.89 27.64
N CYS A 468 7.58 -34.92 26.93
CA CYS A 468 6.51 -35.14 25.94
C CYS A 468 6.93 -36.12 24.85
N ARG A 469 8.12 -35.94 24.27
CA ARG A 469 8.61 -36.87 23.25
C ARG A 469 8.74 -38.28 23.80
N LEU A 470 9.39 -38.44 24.96
CA LEU A 470 9.61 -39.75 25.56
C LEU A 470 8.27 -40.44 25.88
N LYS A 471 7.27 -39.73 26.44
CA LYS A 471 5.94 -40.31 26.68
C LYS A 471 5.24 -40.71 25.39
N ALA A 472 5.28 -39.86 24.36
CA ALA A 472 4.68 -40.17 23.07
C ALA A 472 5.31 -41.42 22.43
N GLU A 473 6.64 -41.54 22.49
CA GLU A 473 7.33 -42.73 21.98
C GLU A 473 7.03 -43.98 22.81
N ILE A 474 6.98 -43.90 24.14
CA ILE A 474 6.55 -45.02 24.99
C ILE A 474 5.17 -45.52 24.54
N TYR A 475 4.21 -44.60 24.38
CA TYR A 475 2.86 -44.94 23.93
C TYR A 475 2.88 -45.58 22.55
N MET A 476 3.53 -44.96 21.56
CA MET A 476 3.56 -45.47 20.19
C MET A 476 4.23 -46.85 20.11
N ILE A 477 5.33 -47.07 20.83
CA ILE A 477 6.04 -48.34 20.89
C ILE A 477 5.17 -49.43 21.56
N SER A 478 4.33 -49.07 22.53
CA SER A 478 3.39 -50.01 23.16
C SER A 478 2.36 -50.58 22.18
N LYS A 479 2.09 -49.88 21.05
CA LYS A 479 1.14 -50.32 20.02
C LYS A 479 1.78 -51.15 18.90
N LEU A 480 3.09 -51.39 18.96
CA LEU A 480 3.82 -52.18 17.98
C LEU A 480 3.91 -53.66 18.39
N THR A 481 3.98 -54.54 17.40
CA THR A 481 4.31 -55.96 17.60
C THR A 481 5.77 -56.14 17.99
N ASP A 482 6.14 -57.31 18.52
CA ASP A 482 7.52 -57.55 18.93
C ASP A 482 8.50 -57.53 17.74
N ASP A 483 8.08 -58.01 16.57
CA ASP A 483 8.86 -57.89 15.33
C ASP A 483 9.08 -56.43 14.93
N GLU A 484 8.04 -55.60 15.00
CA GLU A 484 8.14 -54.17 14.71
C GLU A 484 9.03 -53.43 15.73
N LYS A 485 9.04 -53.85 17.00
CA LYS A 485 9.95 -53.30 18.03
C LYS A 485 11.40 -53.63 17.74
N VAL A 486 11.69 -54.81 17.18
CA VAL A 486 13.05 -55.19 16.77
C VAL A 486 13.53 -54.30 15.62
N GLU A 487 12.66 -53.99 14.65
CA GLU A 487 12.95 -53.06 13.55
C GLU A 487 13.26 -51.63 14.03
N LEU A 488 12.71 -51.18 15.16
CA LEU A 488 12.99 -49.83 15.69
C LEU A 488 14.47 -49.59 15.97
N ASN A 489 15.22 -50.63 16.36
CA ASN A 489 16.66 -50.50 16.58
C ASN A 489 17.45 -50.24 15.29
N GLN A 490 16.81 -50.37 14.12
CA GLN A 490 17.37 -50.10 12.80
C GLN A 490 16.94 -48.73 12.24
N ILE A 491 16.14 -47.96 12.97
CA ILE A 491 15.77 -46.59 12.57
C ILE A 491 16.87 -45.63 13.00
N PHE A 492 17.60 -45.09 12.01
CA PHE A 492 18.70 -44.16 12.26
C PHE A 492 18.28 -42.69 12.20
N GLU A 493 17.14 -42.36 11.61
CA GLU A 493 16.63 -41.00 11.43
C GLU A 493 15.11 -40.90 11.63
N ASN A 494 14.64 -39.73 12.09
CA ASN A 494 13.21 -39.39 12.19
C ASN A 494 12.33 -40.41 12.94
N GLN A 495 12.86 -41.00 14.02
CA GLN A 495 12.20 -42.06 14.79
C GLN A 495 10.75 -41.74 15.19
N THR A 496 10.51 -40.56 15.79
CA THR A 496 9.17 -40.17 16.27
C THR A 496 8.15 -40.06 15.13
N GLN A 497 8.55 -39.56 13.96
CA GLN A 497 7.70 -39.48 12.77
C GLN A 497 7.42 -40.86 12.17
N ASN A 498 8.42 -41.74 12.13
CA ASN A 498 8.26 -43.12 11.68
C ASN A 498 7.30 -43.91 12.60
N LEU A 499 7.44 -43.74 13.91
CA LEU A 499 6.53 -44.31 14.91
C LEU A 499 5.09 -43.81 14.71
N TYR A 500 4.93 -42.51 14.48
CA TYR A 500 3.63 -41.90 14.21
C TYR A 500 2.98 -42.48 12.94
N GLN A 501 3.76 -42.63 11.85
CA GLN A 501 3.25 -43.20 10.61
C GLN A 501 2.79 -44.66 10.79
N LYS A 502 3.59 -45.49 11.50
CA LYS A 502 3.19 -46.87 11.84
C LYS A 502 1.91 -46.91 12.66
N CYS A 503 1.74 -46.00 13.64
CA CYS A 503 0.51 -45.90 14.42
C CYS A 503 -0.69 -45.45 13.59
N LYS A 504 -0.49 -44.53 12.66
CA LYS A 504 -1.52 -44.06 11.72
C LYS A 504 -1.99 -45.18 10.80
N ASP A 505 -1.06 -45.99 10.28
CA ASP A 505 -1.37 -47.12 9.41
C ASP A 505 -2.15 -48.22 10.14
N LYS A 506 -1.91 -48.38 11.46
CA LYS A 506 -2.69 -49.25 12.35
C LYS A 506 -4.06 -48.69 12.76
N GLN A 507 -4.43 -47.49 12.29
CA GLN A 507 -5.73 -46.86 12.58
C GLN A 507 -6.04 -46.74 14.07
N ILE A 508 -5.06 -46.36 14.90
CA ILE A 508 -5.33 -46.02 16.31
C ILE A 508 -6.29 -44.82 16.40
N ASP A 509 -6.87 -44.61 17.59
CA ASP A 509 -7.84 -43.55 17.84
C ASP A 509 -7.41 -42.17 17.27
N VAL A 510 -8.35 -41.50 16.60
CA VAL A 510 -8.11 -40.25 15.86
C VAL A 510 -7.71 -39.10 16.78
N ASN A 511 -8.28 -39.04 17.99
CA ASN A 511 -7.91 -37.99 18.95
C ASN A 511 -6.49 -38.23 19.47
N THR A 512 -6.12 -39.48 19.72
CA THR A 512 -4.76 -39.86 20.10
C THR A 512 -3.75 -39.53 18.99
N LEU A 513 -4.07 -39.80 17.72
CA LEU A 513 -3.22 -39.39 16.60
C LEU A 513 -3.01 -37.87 16.54
N LYS A 514 -4.05 -37.07 16.83
CA LYS A 514 -3.89 -35.60 16.88
C LYS A 514 -2.90 -35.18 17.97
N ILE A 515 -2.97 -35.79 19.16
CA ILE A 515 -2.03 -35.53 20.26
C ILE A 515 -0.61 -35.90 19.85
N LEU A 516 -0.40 -37.09 19.28
CA LEU A 516 0.92 -37.54 18.83
C LEU A 516 1.48 -36.67 17.69
N ASN A 517 0.64 -36.20 16.78
CA ASN A 517 1.07 -35.31 15.71
C ASN A 517 1.52 -33.93 16.24
N ARG A 518 0.90 -33.42 17.32
CA ARG A 518 1.36 -32.19 18.00
C ARG A 518 2.79 -32.34 18.53
N VAL A 519 3.19 -33.52 18.98
CA VAL A 519 4.56 -33.80 19.45
C VAL A 519 5.58 -33.65 18.31
N ASN A 520 5.24 -34.13 17.11
CA ASN A 520 6.08 -33.97 15.91
C ASN A 520 6.18 -32.51 15.44
N LEU A 521 5.19 -31.67 15.76
CA LEU A 521 5.25 -30.24 15.45
C LEU A 521 6.02 -29.44 16.50
N MET A 522 5.85 -29.75 17.79
CA MET A 522 6.33 -28.91 18.89
C MET A 522 7.72 -29.30 19.44
N THR A 523 8.09 -30.58 19.43
CA THR A 523 9.31 -31.05 20.12
C THR A 523 10.60 -31.05 19.29
N PRO A 524 10.60 -31.22 17.94
CA PRO A 524 11.86 -31.26 17.17
C PRO A 524 12.74 -30.03 17.36
N GLU A 525 12.14 -28.85 17.36
CA GLU A 525 12.83 -27.56 17.55
C GLU A 525 13.56 -27.48 18.90
N HIS A 526 13.07 -28.18 19.93
CA HIS A 526 13.63 -28.20 21.28
C HIS A 526 14.81 -29.16 21.45
N ILE A 527 14.91 -30.19 20.61
CA ILE A 527 15.82 -31.32 20.85
C ILE A 527 16.93 -31.40 19.80
N HIS A 528 16.72 -30.78 18.63
CA HIS A 528 17.78 -30.47 17.68
C HIS A 528 18.27 -29.03 17.91
N ILE A 529 18.81 -28.78 19.11
CA ILE A 529 19.44 -27.50 19.46
C ILE A 529 20.70 -27.30 18.60
N ASN A 530 20.53 -26.87 17.36
CA ASN A 530 21.58 -26.13 16.69
C ASN A 530 21.70 -24.84 17.47
N SER A 531 22.93 -24.43 17.82
CA SER A 531 23.26 -23.25 18.64
C SER A 531 22.70 -21.91 18.14
N PHE A 532 21.85 -21.92 17.11
CA PHE A 532 21.51 -20.80 16.25
C PHE A 532 20.04 -20.33 16.33
N MET A 533 19.11 -21.07 16.97
CA MET A 533 17.71 -20.64 17.04
C MET A 533 17.09 -20.86 18.42
N PHE A 534 17.28 -19.88 19.32
CA PHE A 534 16.61 -19.84 20.63
C PHE A 534 15.21 -19.21 20.55
N GLU A 535 14.92 -18.46 19.48
CA GLU A 535 13.65 -17.76 19.27
C GLU A 535 12.44 -18.71 19.31
N PRO A 536 12.40 -19.85 18.59
CA PRO A 536 11.26 -20.77 18.68
C PRO A 536 11.03 -21.34 20.09
N LEU A 537 12.11 -21.53 20.86
CA LEU A 537 12.07 -22.04 22.23
C LEU A 537 11.51 -21.00 23.21
N VAL A 538 11.85 -19.72 23.00
CA VAL A 538 11.37 -18.61 23.82
C VAL A 538 9.92 -18.25 23.47
N ASP A 539 9.54 -18.35 22.20
CA ASP A 539 8.22 -17.94 21.72
C ASP A 539 7.11 -18.95 22.04
N MET A 540 7.43 -20.24 22.16
CA MET A 540 6.42 -21.25 22.44
C MET A 540 5.80 -21.07 23.85
N SER A 541 4.47 -21.09 23.94
CA SER A 541 3.77 -20.99 25.22
C SER A 541 4.06 -22.21 26.10
N MET A 542 4.50 -21.95 27.34
CA MET A 542 4.69 -22.99 28.35
C MET A 542 3.38 -23.76 28.61
N ASN A 543 2.25 -23.06 28.68
CA ASN A 543 0.93 -23.66 28.89
C ASN A 543 0.57 -24.70 27.81
N HIS A 544 0.98 -24.47 26.56
CA HIS A 544 0.73 -25.43 25.48
C HIS A 544 1.56 -26.72 25.62
N LEU A 545 2.81 -26.59 26.08
CA LEU A 545 3.69 -27.73 26.34
C LEU A 545 3.16 -28.59 27.50
N ILE A 546 2.69 -27.95 28.58
CA ILE A 546 2.11 -28.68 29.72
C ILE A 546 0.77 -29.32 29.37
N SER A 547 -0.12 -28.63 28.66
CA SER A 547 -1.37 -29.23 28.18
C SER A 547 -1.07 -30.48 27.34
N LEU A 548 -0.06 -30.42 26.47
CA LEU A 548 0.37 -31.57 25.69
C LEU A 548 0.94 -32.69 26.57
N TYR A 549 1.74 -32.36 27.58
CA TYR A 549 2.27 -33.33 28.52
C TYR A 549 1.18 -34.04 29.33
N ASP A 550 0.14 -33.31 29.73
CA ASP A 550 -1.03 -33.84 30.44
C ASP A 550 -1.83 -34.79 29.56
N GLU A 551 -2.18 -34.37 28.34
CA GLU A 551 -2.84 -35.20 27.34
C GLU A 551 -2.05 -36.50 27.07
N LEU A 552 -0.72 -36.42 26.99
CA LEU A 552 0.16 -37.57 26.83
C LEU A 552 0.23 -38.47 28.06
N SER A 553 0.16 -37.88 29.26
CA SER A 553 0.16 -38.62 30.51
C SER A 553 -1.12 -39.44 30.67
N ASP A 554 -2.26 -38.88 30.29
CA ASP A 554 -3.55 -39.55 30.34
C ASP A 554 -3.60 -40.76 29.40
N ILE A 555 -3.11 -40.63 28.15
CA ILE A 555 -3.09 -41.77 27.21
C ILE A 555 -2.05 -42.85 27.57
N CYS A 556 -1.03 -42.52 28.37
CA CYS A 556 -0.04 -43.50 28.84
C CYS A 556 -0.46 -44.21 30.13
N ALA A 557 -1.42 -43.65 30.88
CA ALA A 557 -1.96 -44.25 32.11
C ALA A 557 -3.03 -45.33 31.82
N VAL A 558 -3.53 -45.36 30.59
CA VAL A 558 -4.46 -46.37 30.02
C VAL A 558 -3.67 -47.45 29.28
#